data_AF-A0AA92EFX4-F1
#
_entry.id   AF-A0AA92EFX4-F1
#
_cell.length_a   1.000
_cell.length_b   1.000
_cell.length_c   1.000
_cell.angle_alpha   90.00
_cell.angle_beta   90.00
_cell.angle_gamma   90.00
#
_symmetry.space_group_name_H-M   'P 1'
#
loop_
_entity.id
_entity.type
_entity.pdbx_description
1 polymer ?
#
loop_
_entity_poly.entity_id
_entity_poly.type
_entity_poly.pdbx_seq_one_letter_code
_entity_poly.pdbx_strand_id
1 'polypeptide(L)'
;MSLPTAEQVTNQYLYGADKSPGDMLDPSILNHRDGASENSISIDAVEYMARGGGRFVNSANFDWIERFFNKDIAIEPGVYDLTRIFEMLGSVDALSGERKSYAGYAVNQIYLGISDPDYAERAYIWGTTKFKIADGAEFVVNPDGSREIRKFAIIPDGDENFDFNGGPDSAIGNKALQPVIDPSNIGRTVSLVFDKVGEIPRQTLTESNFASDRGSVISIGAIDKAAIGLTALSAIEDLKDRLFSSGDRPVRFLDPQGRPIIYGSNSADSIEGFVTPGGVDLNKDKYNLDGWFLGGVLDLGLDSNLYAYLQNGVAYVAGGGNDQIVGTDRNDALYGVDGDDTLTGGAGNDTLVGGKGFDSYVIDAQSGSDTMIDEDGSGRIVFGGLQLTGVGRLQAQTASSTTWSETLSSGQQVQYDYDLGTKDLSIGIGAAHVTVQHFERGSLGIAAPQAPASESTGPSTVVDLSIRAGVQIDLHLVANQDVRAENARQAKYDGTPISSRNGDDVIAGGDHPHSRLAASASGGRNTLQAGNGTTHATLVAGDGCQLIDSQVASLIQAMAQFAPPAAGQAVLSPEPRESLMPVIASSWR
;
A
#
# COMPACT_ATOMS: atom_id res chain seq x y z
N MET A 1 3.93 -14.33 -37.23
CA MET A 1 2.90 -13.42 -36.67
C MET A 1 3.39 -11.98 -36.88
N SER A 2 3.61 -11.18 -35.84
CA SER A 2 4.83 -10.39 -35.68
C SER A 2 5.47 -10.82 -34.35
N LEU A 3 6.78 -10.67 -34.19
CA LEU A 3 7.42 -10.88 -32.88
C LEU A 3 6.89 -9.85 -31.87
N PRO A 4 6.85 -10.16 -30.55
CA PRO A 4 6.38 -9.24 -29.53
C PRO A 4 7.25 -7.97 -29.46
N THR A 5 6.62 -6.86 -29.07
CA THR A 5 7.31 -5.59 -28.78
C THR A 5 7.59 -5.43 -27.29
N ALA A 6 8.49 -4.52 -26.94
CA ALA A 6 8.86 -4.23 -25.57
C ALA A 6 7.64 -3.79 -24.78
N GLU A 7 6.77 -2.94 -25.33
CA GLU A 7 5.52 -2.54 -24.66
C GLU A 7 4.68 -3.75 -24.24
N GLN A 8 4.55 -4.76 -25.11
CA GLN A 8 3.79 -5.98 -24.80
C GLN A 8 4.47 -6.81 -23.70
N VAL A 9 5.79 -6.99 -23.79
CA VAL A 9 6.56 -7.76 -22.79
C VAL A 9 6.63 -7.03 -21.46
N THR A 10 6.85 -5.72 -21.44
CA THR A 10 6.89 -4.89 -20.24
C THR A 10 5.52 -4.83 -19.55
N ASN A 11 4.41 -4.75 -20.30
CA ASN A 11 3.07 -4.82 -19.71
C ASN A 11 2.79 -6.20 -19.09
N GLN A 12 3.17 -7.27 -19.77
CA GLN A 12 3.05 -8.63 -19.22
C GLN A 12 3.96 -8.85 -18.00
N TYR A 13 5.12 -8.18 -17.95
CA TYR A 13 6.06 -8.22 -16.83
C TYR A 13 5.58 -7.40 -15.62
N LEU A 14 5.15 -6.15 -15.82
CA LEU A 14 4.71 -5.26 -14.73
C LEU A 14 3.31 -5.61 -14.24
N TYR A 15 2.39 -5.97 -15.16
CA TYR A 15 0.95 -6.02 -14.90
C TYR A 15 0.28 -7.36 -15.24
N GLY A 16 0.95 -8.26 -15.98
CA GLY A 16 0.37 -9.53 -16.43
C GLY A 16 -0.72 -9.38 -17.49
N ALA A 17 -0.78 -8.20 -18.13
CA ALA A 17 -1.79 -7.82 -19.10
C ALA A 17 -1.11 -7.29 -20.39
N ASP A 18 -1.87 -7.10 -21.46
CA ASP A 18 -1.36 -6.52 -22.71
C ASP A 18 -1.17 -4.99 -22.63
N LYS A 19 -1.65 -4.36 -21.54
CA LYS A 19 -1.73 -2.92 -21.34
C LYS A 19 -1.47 -2.49 -19.91
N SER A 20 -1.02 -1.25 -19.74
CA SER A 20 -0.96 -0.56 -18.45
C SER A 20 -2.35 -0.47 -17.78
N PRO A 21 -2.42 -0.53 -16.44
CA PRO A 21 -3.63 -0.22 -15.67
C PRO A 21 -4.21 1.16 -16.00
N GLY A 22 -5.54 1.27 -15.92
CA GLY A 22 -6.23 2.56 -16.06
C GLY A 22 -6.09 3.46 -14.83
N ASP A 23 -5.86 2.85 -13.67
CA ASP A 23 -5.49 3.49 -12.42
C ASP A 23 -4.18 2.88 -11.93
N MET A 24 -3.17 3.72 -11.69
CA MET A 24 -1.84 3.32 -11.24
C MET A 24 -1.74 3.28 -9.70
N LEU A 25 -2.78 3.73 -9.00
CA LEU A 25 -2.87 3.62 -7.54
C LEU A 25 -3.60 2.35 -7.09
N ASP A 26 -4.04 1.50 -8.04
CA ASP A 26 -4.69 0.22 -7.75
C ASP A 26 -3.68 -0.76 -7.10
N PRO A 27 -3.85 -1.15 -5.82
CA PRO A 27 -2.91 -2.02 -5.14
C PRO A 27 -2.89 -3.44 -5.70
N SER A 28 -3.88 -3.84 -6.51
CA SER A 28 -3.90 -5.18 -7.13
C SER A 28 -2.74 -5.42 -8.10
N ILE A 29 -2.05 -4.35 -8.54
CA ILE A 29 -0.77 -4.42 -9.25
C ILE A 29 0.26 -5.29 -8.50
N LEU A 30 0.27 -5.24 -7.15
CA LEU A 30 1.18 -5.98 -6.28
C LEU A 30 0.87 -7.47 -6.11
N ASN A 31 -0.35 -7.93 -6.44
CA ASN A 31 -0.80 -9.30 -6.14
C ASN A 31 0.04 -10.43 -6.76
N HIS A 32 0.82 -10.12 -7.80
CA HIS A 32 1.55 -11.10 -8.61
C HIS A 32 3.06 -10.81 -8.67
N ARG A 33 3.56 -9.90 -7.83
CA ARG A 33 4.98 -9.58 -7.68
C ARG A 33 5.80 -10.85 -7.42
N ASP A 34 6.98 -10.94 -8.05
CA ASP A 34 7.89 -12.10 -7.98
C ASP A 34 7.29 -13.45 -8.48
N GLY A 35 6.09 -13.42 -9.07
CA GLY A 35 5.41 -14.59 -9.63
C GLY A 35 5.74 -14.86 -11.10
N ALA A 36 4.95 -15.72 -11.74
CA ALA A 36 4.87 -15.82 -13.20
C ALA A 36 3.66 -15.03 -13.72
N SER A 37 3.75 -14.47 -14.93
CA SER A 37 2.58 -13.88 -15.60
C SER A 37 1.51 -14.96 -15.83
N GLU A 38 0.24 -14.59 -15.65
CA GLU A 38 -0.89 -15.47 -15.96
C GLU A 38 -0.96 -15.81 -17.45
N ASN A 39 -0.38 -14.94 -18.30
CA ASN A 39 -0.40 -15.07 -19.75
C ASN A 39 1.02 -15.35 -20.30
N SER A 40 1.13 -16.41 -21.10
CA SER A 40 2.31 -16.64 -21.96
C SER A 40 2.15 -15.93 -23.31
N ILE A 41 3.27 -15.46 -23.85
CA ILE A 41 3.31 -14.87 -25.19
C ILE A 41 3.70 -15.98 -26.18
N SER A 42 2.83 -16.26 -27.16
CA SER A 42 3.08 -17.26 -28.21
C SER A 42 3.98 -16.68 -29.30
N ILE A 43 5.08 -17.37 -29.59
CA ILE A 43 6.15 -16.91 -30.48
C ILE A 43 6.22 -17.81 -31.71
N ASP A 44 5.95 -17.23 -32.88
CA ASP A 44 6.07 -17.92 -34.16
C ASP A 44 7.54 -18.26 -34.45
N ALA A 45 7.94 -19.51 -34.20
CA ALA A 45 9.36 -19.89 -34.27
C ALA A 45 9.94 -19.79 -35.69
N VAL A 46 9.10 -19.90 -36.73
CA VAL A 46 9.53 -19.69 -38.12
C VAL A 46 9.89 -18.23 -38.34
N GLU A 47 9.10 -17.29 -37.81
CA GLU A 47 9.42 -15.87 -37.85
C GLU A 47 10.62 -15.51 -36.95
N TYR A 48 10.73 -16.12 -35.76
CA TYR A 48 11.87 -15.89 -34.87
C TYR A 48 13.20 -16.33 -35.48
N MET A 49 13.24 -17.46 -36.18
CA MET A 49 14.43 -17.90 -36.92
C MET A 49 14.75 -16.99 -38.12
N ALA A 50 13.74 -16.43 -38.78
CA ALA A 50 13.93 -15.62 -39.99
C ALA A 50 14.22 -14.12 -39.72
N ARG A 51 13.68 -13.57 -38.63
CA ARG A 51 13.69 -12.13 -38.32
C ARG A 51 14.06 -11.80 -36.89
N GLY A 52 13.91 -12.73 -35.95
CA GLY A 52 14.29 -12.56 -34.54
C GLY A 52 15.75 -12.88 -34.29
N GLY A 53 16.05 -13.31 -33.06
CA GLY A 53 17.41 -13.67 -32.62
C GLY A 53 17.97 -14.95 -33.24
N GLY A 54 17.12 -15.83 -33.79
CA GLY A 54 17.56 -17.07 -34.45
C GLY A 54 18.35 -16.85 -35.74
N ARG A 55 18.24 -15.67 -36.38
CA ARG A 55 18.96 -15.34 -37.62
C ARG A 55 20.48 -15.31 -37.48
N PHE A 56 20.99 -15.23 -36.25
CA PHE A 56 22.43 -15.21 -35.95
C PHE A 56 23.04 -16.59 -35.71
N VAL A 57 22.25 -17.68 -35.88
CA VAL A 57 22.73 -19.06 -35.76
C VAL A 57 22.68 -19.76 -37.11
N ASN A 58 23.80 -20.37 -37.48
CA ASN A 58 23.92 -21.24 -38.63
C ASN A 58 24.60 -22.57 -38.24
N SER A 59 24.84 -23.45 -39.21
CA SER A 59 25.37 -24.79 -38.89
C SER A 59 26.79 -24.78 -38.32
N ALA A 60 27.59 -23.75 -38.61
CA ALA A 60 28.96 -23.62 -38.14
C ALA A 60 29.09 -23.12 -36.69
N ASN A 61 28.00 -22.71 -36.04
CA ASN A 61 27.98 -22.45 -34.59
C ASN A 61 28.07 -23.73 -33.74
N PHE A 62 27.92 -24.91 -34.35
CA PHE A 62 27.97 -26.21 -33.67
C PHE A 62 29.27 -26.94 -34.03
N ASP A 63 30.33 -26.78 -33.22
CA ASP A 63 31.69 -27.32 -33.44
C ASP A 63 31.73 -28.80 -33.89
N TRP A 64 30.80 -29.61 -33.39
CA TRP A 64 30.74 -31.03 -33.69
C TRP A 64 30.20 -31.34 -35.10
N ILE A 65 29.47 -30.40 -35.74
CA ILE A 65 29.12 -30.48 -37.18
C ILE A 65 30.38 -30.28 -38.03
N GLU A 66 31.33 -29.44 -37.62
CA GLU A 66 32.63 -29.35 -38.31
C GLU A 66 33.38 -30.69 -38.25
N ARG A 67 33.35 -31.36 -37.09
CA ARG A 67 33.87 -32.73 -36.96
C ARG A 67 33.15 -33.73 -37.86
N PHE A 68 31.84 -33.56 -38.10
CA PHE A 68 31.12 -34.40 -39.05
C PHE A 68 31.58 -34.19 -40.50
N PHE A 69 31.83 -32.96 -40.94
CA PHE A 69 32.35 -32.72 -42.29
C PHE A 69 33.86 -32.95 -42.45
N ASN A 70 34.62 -33.11 -41.35
CA ASN A 70 36.04 -33.42 -41.41
C ASN A 70 36.30 -34.87 -41.85
N LYS A 71 36.84 -35.02 -43.07
CA LYS A 71 37.17 -36.31 -43.70
C LYS A 71 38.36 -37.05 -43.08
N ASP A 72 39.20 -36.39 -42.27
CA ASP A 72 40.28 -37.04 -41.53
C ASP A 72 39.74 -37.91 -40.37
N ILE A 73 38.50 -37.66 -39.94
CA ILE A 73 37.80 -38.49 -38.95
C ILE A 73 37.11 -39.63 -39.69
N ALA A 74 37.58 -40.87 -39.48
CA ALA A 74 36.99 -42.07 -40.08
C ALA A 74 35.57 -42.33 -39.53
N ILE A 75 34.60 -42.43 -40.44
CA ILE A 75 33.21 -42.81 -40.17
C ILE A 75 32.83 -43.77 -41.31
N GLU A 76 32.23 -44.91 -40.97
CA GLU A 76 31.79 -45.89 -41.96
C GLU A 76 30.65 -45.33 -42.84
N PRO A 77 30.51 -45.79 -44.10
CA PRO A 77 29.37 -45.41 -44.93
C PRO A 77 28.04 -45.88 -44.32
N GLY A 78 27.05 -44.98 -44.25
CA GLY A 78 25.78 -45.25 -43.59
C GLY A 78 24.92 -44.01 -43.40
N VAL A 79 23.76 -44.22 -42.78
CA VAL A 79 22.87 -43.16 -42.30
C VAL A 79 22.80 -43.27 -40.77
N TYR A 80 23.07 -42.16 -40.10
CA TYR A 80 23.09 -42.06 -38.64
C TYR A 80 22.04 -41.04 -38.19
N ASP A 81 21.38 -41.33 -37.07
CA ASP A 81 20.55 -40.34 -36.38
C ASP A 81 21.42 -39.36 -35.58
N LEU A 82 20.78 -38.29 -35.10
CA LEU A 82 21.39 -37.23 -34.31
C LEU A 82 22.08 -37.74 -33.04
N THR A 83 21.45 -38.68 -32.32
CA THR A 83 22.01 -39.26 -31.10
C THR A 83 23.28 -40.04 -31.41
N ARG A 84 23.24 -40.93 -32.40
CA ARG A 84 24.36 -41.82 -32.73
C ARG A 84 25.55 -41.08 -33.32
N ILE A 85 25.34 -40.09 -34.18
CA ILE A 85 26.46 -39.30 -34.72
C ILE A 85 27.10 -38.45 -33.62
N PHE A 86 26.31 -37.95 -32.67
CA PHE A 86 26.80 -37.19 -31.53
C PHE A 86 27.54 -38.05 -30.49
N GLU A 87 27.16 -39.33 -30.32
CA GLU A 87 27.98 -40.30 -29.60
C GLU A 87 29.38 -40.46 -30.23
N MET A 88 29.50 -40.32 -31.55
CA MET A 88 30.78 -40.46 -32.25
C MET A 88 31.60 -39.14 -32.25
N LEU A 89 30.93 -37.99 -32.37
CA LEU A 89 31.57 -36.71 -32.70
C LEU A 89 31.31 -35.57 -31.72
N GLY A 90 30.48 -35.78 -30.70
CA GLY A 90 30.21 -34.78 -29.67
C GLY A 90 31.44 -34.42 -28.84
N SER A 91 31.39 -33.24 -28.23
CA SER A 91 32.43 -32.75 -27.31
C SER A 91 32.16 -33.23 -25.89
N VAL A 92 33.24 -33.49 -25.14
CA VAL A 92 33.19 -33.84 -23.71
C VAL A 92 33.60 -32.61 -22.91
N ASP A 93 32.95 -32.38 -21.77
CA ASP A 93 33.35 -31.35 -20.83
C ASP A 93 34.65 -31.74 -20.12
N ALA A 94 35.60 -30.80 -20.06
CA ALA A 94 36.97 -31.09 -19.62
C ALA A 94 37.12 -31.25 -18.10
N LEU A 95 36.11 -30.86 -17.30
CA LEU A 95 36.15 -30.90 -15.84
C LEU A 95 35.32 -32.05 -15.27
N SER A 96 34.11 -32.24 -15.81
CA SER A 96 33.17 -33.29 -15.38
C SER A 96 33.37 -34.62 -16.10
N GLY A 97 33.93 -34.62 -17.31
CA GLY A 97 34.02 -35.81 -18.17
C GLY A 97 32.68 -36.21 -18.80
N GLU A 98 31.61 -35.45 -18.58
CA GLU A 98 30.31 -35.67 -19.20
C GLU A 98 30.31 -35.20 -20.66
N ARG A 99 29.51 -35.84 -21.52
CA ARG A 99 29.30 -35.34 -22.88
C ARG A 99 28.47 -34.05 -22.78
N LYS A 100 28.92 -32.99 -23.47
CA LYS A 100 28.08 -31.81 -23.69
C LYS A 100 26.81 -32.24 -24.43
N SER A 101 25.71 -31.51 -24.29
CA SER A 101 24.49 -31.82 -25.05
C SER A 101 24.67 -31.55 -26.56
N TYR A 102 23.89 -32.22 -27.40
CA TYR A 102 23.74 -31.86 -28.82
C TYR A 102 22.90 -30.58 -29.01
N ALA A 103 22.24 -30.14 -27.94
CA ALA A 103 21.54 -28.88 -27.81
C ALA A 103 22.38 -27.86 -27.02
N GLY A 104 22.20 -26.56 -27.29
CA GLY A 104 22.79 -25.50 -26.48
C GLY A 104 23.91 -24.70 -27.13
N TYR A 105 23.77 -24.31 -28.41
CA TYR A 105 24.39 -23.05 -28.80
C TYR A 105 23.56 -21.91 -28.21
N ALA A 106 24.13 -21.15 -27.27
CA ALA A 106 23.47 -20.03 -26.62
C ALA A 106 23.87 -18.72 -27.32
N VAL A 107 22.89 -17.98 -27.83
CA VAL A 107 23.07 -16.68 -28.46
C VAL A 107 22.74 -15.61 -27.44
N ASN A 108 23.72 -14.78 -27.08
CA ASN A 108 23.45 -13.57 -26.32
C ASN A 108 23.21 -12.40 -27.29
N GLN A 109 22.02 -11.81 -27.23
CA GLN A 109 21.58 -10.81 -28.21
C GLN A 109 22.25 -9.44 -28.03
N ILE A 110 22.78 -9.14 -26.84
CA ILE A 110 23.43 -7.85 -26.56
C ILE A 110 24.66 -7.62 -27.46
N TYR A 111 25.31 -8.70 -27.91
CA TYR A 111 26.54 -8.65 -28.69
C TYR A 111 26.36 -8.65 -30.21
N LEU A 112 25.12 -8.77 -30.72
CA LEU A 112 24.87 -9.11 -32.13
C LEU A 112 23.91 -8.14 -32.79
N GLY A 113 24.18 -7.80 -34.06
CA GLY A 113 23.28 -6.98 -34.88
C GLY A 113 22.97 -5.60 -34.30
N ILE A 114 23.98 -4.91 -33.76
CA ILE A 114 23.87 -3.61 -33.06
C ILE A 114 23.39 -2.48 -33.98
N SER A 115 23.71 -2.56 -35.27
CA SER A 115 23.22 -1.62 -36.29
C SER A 115 21.85 -2.01 -36.87
N ASP A 116 21.26 -3.12 -36.43
CA ASP A 116 19.97 -3.58 -36.94
C ASP A 116 18.83 -2.80 -36.25
N PRO A 117 17.77 -2.41 -36.97
CA PRO A 117 16.71 -1.55 -36.43
C PRO A 117 15.88 -2.20 -35.32
N ASP A 118 15.96 -3.52 -35.15
CA ASP A 118 15.32 -4.28 -34.07
C ASP A 118 16.27 -4.56 -32.88
N TYR A 119 17.48 -3.97 -32.85
CA TYR A 119 18.48 -4.27 -31.82
C TYR A 119 17.99 -4.04 -30.39
N ALA A 120 17.47 -2.85 -30.07
CA ALA A 120 17.02 -2.50 -28.72
C ALA A 120 15.94 -3.48 -28.23
N GLU A 121 14.96 -3.71 -29.10
CA GLU A 121 13.84 -4.64 -28.91
C GLU A 121 14.33 -6.06 -28.64
N ARG A 122 15.30 -6.51 -29.44
CA ARG A 122 15.83 -7.87 -29.36
C ARG A 122 16.73 -8.09 -28.13
N ALA A 123 17.57 -7.12 -27.81
CA ALA A 123 18.48 -7.17 -26.67
C ALA A 123 17.72 -7.09 -25.33
N TYR A 124 16.59 -6.38 -25.31
CA TYR A 124 15.67 -6.33 -24.18
C TYR A 124 14.94 -7.66 -23.96
N ILE A 125 14.20 -8.14 -24.97
CA ILE A 125 13.30 -9.30 -24.79
C ILE A 125 14.06 -10.63 -24.68
N TRP A 126 15.07 -10.87 -25.52
CA TRP A 126 15.61 -12.22 -25.78
C TRP A 126 17.03 -12.41 -25.24
N GLY A 127 17.35 -11.81 -24.08
CA GLY A 127 18.71 -11.56 -23.60
C GLY A 127 19.73 -12.70 -23.83
N THR A 128 19.33 -13.95 -23.63
CA THR A 128 19.99 -15.12 -24.24
C THR A 128 18.94 -16.09 -24.79
N THR A 129 19.18 -16.71 -25.96
CA THR A 129 18.34 -17.83 -26.45
C THR A 129 19.17 -19.06 -26.77
N LYS A 130 18.69 -20.26 -26.43
CA LYS A 130 19.35 -21.54 -26.76
C LYS A 130 18.81 -22.16 -28.04
N PHE A 131 19.70 -22.80 -28.80
CA PHE A 131 19.37 -23.47 -30.06
C PHE A 131 19.96 -24.88 -30.14
N LYS A 132 19.30 -25.73 -30.93
CA LYS A 132 19.72 -27.10 -31.26
C LYS A 132 19.46 -27.44 -32.72
N ILE A 133 20.03 -28.55 -33.19
CA ILE A 133 19.60 -29.18 -34.43
C ILE A 133 18.23 -29.83 -34.22
N ALA A 134 17.34 -29.71 -35.21
CA ALA A 134 16.03 -30.34 -35.18
C ALA A 134 16.11 -31.88 -35.12
N ASP A 135 15.22 -32.48 -34.34
CA ASP A 135 15.02 -33.92 -34.31
C ASP A 135 14.62 -34.46 -35.69
N GLY A 136 15.10 -35.65 -36.02
CA GLY A 136 14.89 -36.29 -37.32
C GLY A 136 15.85 -35.84 -38.44
N ALA A 137 16.90 -35.07 -38.11
CA ALA A 137 18.05 -34.88 -39.00
C ALA A 137 18.79 -36.20 -39.25
N GLU A 138 19.14 -36.48 -40.50
CA GLU A 138 19.78 -37.72 -40.95
C GLU A 138 21.20 -37.42 -41.44
N PHE A 139 22.21 -37.95 -40.75
CA PHE A 139 23.63 -37.75 -41.06
C PHE A 139 24.09 -38.87 -41.99
N VAL A 140 24.43 -38.52 -43.23
CA VAL A 140 24.74 -39.48 -44.29
C VAL A 140 26.22 -39.42 -44.62
N VAL A 141 26.87 -40.59 -44.57
CA VAL A 141 28.21 -40.82 -45.09
C VAL A 141 28.08 -41.72 -46.31
N ASN A 142 28.38 -41.18 -47.49
CA ASN A 142 28.28 -41.92 -48.74
C ASN A 142 29.48 -42.86 -48.93
N PRO A 143 29.36 -43.92 -49.77
CA PRO A 143 30.46 -44.85 -50.03
C PRO A 143 31.72 -44.23 -50.67
N ASP A 144 31.61 -43.04 -51.25
CA ASP A 144 32.74 -42.26 -51.79
C ASP A 144 33.40 -41.34 -50.74
N GLY A 145 32.92 -41.37 -49.49
CA GLY A 145 33.39 -40.54 -48.39
C GLY A 145 32.81 -39.13 -48.35
N SER A 146 31.94 -38.75 -49.30
CA SER A 146 31.19 -37.48 -49.24
C SER A 146 30.15 -37.51 -48.12
N ARG A 147 29.87 -36.35 -47.51
CA ARG A 147 28.95 -36.24 -46.36
C ARG A 147 27.88 -35.19 -46.58
N GLU A 148 26.68 -35.48 -46.10
CA GLU A 148 25.54 -34.56 -46.08
C GLU A 148 24.66 -34.81 -44.84
N ILE A 149 23.89 -33.80 -44.44
CA ILE A 149 22.89 -33.92 -43.37
C ILE A 149 21.53 -33.57 -43.98
N ARG A 150 20.66 -34.57 -44.13
CA ARG A 150 19.30 -34.40 -44.67
C ARG A 150 18.35 -33.99 -43.56
N LYS A 151 17.25 -33.33 -43.93
CA LYS A 151 16.23 -32.82 -43.00
C LYS A 151 16.80 -31.87 -41.92
N PHE A 152 17.94 -31.25 -42.21
CA PHE A 152 18.64 -30.34 -41.31
C PHE A 152 17.84 -29.04 -41.12
N ALA A 153 17.64 -28.66 -39.87
CA ALA A 153 17.18 -27.35 -39.44
C ALA A 153 17.79 -27.04 -38.08
N ILE A 154 17.87 -25.76 -37.74
CA ILE A 154 18.21 -25.26 -36.40
C ILE A 154 16.92 -24.72 -35.80
N ILE A 155 16.66 -25.04 -34.54
CA ILE A 155 15.44 -24.70 -33.83
C ILE A 155 15.77 -24.17 -32.41
N PRO A 156 14.88 -23.38 -31.78
CA PRO A 156 14.97 -23.07 -30.36
C PRO A 156 15.01 -24.36 -29.51
N ASP A 157 15.77 -24.32 -28.42
CA ASP A 157 15.91 -25.44 -27.48
C ASP A 157 15.09 -25.22 -26.19
N GLY A 158 13.77 -25.31 -26.35
CA GLY A 158 12.80 -25.00 -25.29
C GLY A 158 12.22 -23.59 -25.43
N ASP A 159 11.35 -23.26 -24.50
CA ASP A 159 10.74 -21.94 -24.36
C ASP A 159 11.69 -20.99 -23.60
N GLU A 160 11.51 -19.69 -23.79
CA GLU A 160 12.29 -18.64 -23.12
C GLU A 160 11.42 -17.87 -22.10
N ASN A 161 12.04 -16.98 -21.35
CA ASN A 161 11.33 -16.10 -20.42
C ASN A 161 11.90 -14.67 -20.42
N PHE A 162 11.13 -13.75 -19.86
CA PHE A 162 11.56 -12.39 -19.55
C PHE A 162 11.28 -12.08 -18.09
N ASP A 163 12.32 -11.85 -17.30
CA ASP A 163 12.27 -11.67 -15.84
C ASP A 163 13.39 -10.75 -15.31
N PHE A 164 14.11 -10.04 -16.19
CA PHE A 164 15.40 -9.38 -15.93
C PHE A 164 16.51 -10.26 -15.34
N ASN A 165 16.33 -11.58 -15.22
CA ASN A 165 17.40 -12.51 -14.94
C ASN A 165 17.97 -13.07 -16.26
N GLY A 166 19.01 -13.89 -16.17
CA GLY A 166 19.61 -14.50 -17.36
C GLY A 166 21.06 -14.95 -17.18
N GLY A 167 21.72 -15.24 -18.29
CA GLY A 167 23.12 -15.66 -18.31
C GLY A 167 24.08 -14.55 -17.85
N PRO A 168 25.35 -14.90 -17.49
CA PRO A 168 26.30 -13.96 -16.92
C PRO A 168 26.54 -12.68 -17.72
N ASP A 169 26.38 -12.71 -19.05
CA ASP A 169 26.55 -11.56 -19.93
C ASP A 169 25.26 -10.71 -20.09
N SER A 170 24.06 -11.33 -20.15
CA SER A 170 22.79 -10.58 -20.25
C SER A 170 22.40 -9.94 -18.92
N ALA A 171 22.81 -10.54 -17.80
CA ALA A 171 22.61 -10.02 -16.46
C ALA A 171 23.15 -8.59 -16.23
N ILE A 172 24.06 -8.09 -17.07
CA ILE A 172 24.60 -6.72 -16.92
C ILE A 172 23.67 -5.68 -17.55
N GLY A 173 23.16 -5.94 -18.76
CA GLY A 173 22.14 -5.08 -19.36
C GLY A 173 20.90 -5.01 -18.47
N ASN A 174 20.47 -6.18 -17.99
CA ASN A 174 19.29 -6.27 -17.12
C ASN A 174 19.47 -5.53 -15.79
N LYS A 175 20.63 -5.64 -15.12
CA LYS A 175 20.93 -4.91 -13.88
C LYS A 175 20.94 -3.39 -14.03
N ALA A 176 21.26 -2.89 -15.22
CA ALA A 176 21.18 -1.47 -15.54
C ALA A 176 19.74 -1.02 -15.86
N LEU A 177 18.98 -1.88 -16.53
CA LEU A 177 17.63 -1.59 -17.00
C LEU A 177 16.57 -1.71 -15.90
N GLN A 178 16.63 -2.74 -15.06
CA GLN A 178 15.58 -3.04 -14.08
C GLN A 178 15.30 -1.87 -13.13
N PRO A 179 16.30 -1.16 -12.54
CA PRO A 179 16.05 0.00 -11.69
C PRO A 179 15.33 1.17 -12.39
N VAL A 180 15.31 1.18 -13.72
CA VAL A 180 14.74 2.26 -14.55
C VAL A 180 13.37 1.89 -15.12
N ILE A 181 13.18 0.59 -15.43
CA ILE A 181 11.94 0.04 -15.97
C ILE A 181 10.97 -0.40 -14.86
N ASP A 182 11.50 -0.84 -13.73
CA ASP A 182 10.78 -1.37 -12.57
C ASP A 182 11.50 -0.95 -11.26
N PRO A 183 11.44 0.33 -10.87
CA PRO A 183 12.17 0.85 -9.72
C PRO A 183 11.70 0.25 -8.40
N SER A 184 10.44 -0.18 -8.28
CA SER A 184 9.89 -0.83 -7.08
C SER A 184 10.05 -2.36 -7.07
N ASN A 185 10.54 -2.97 -8.15
CA ASN A 185 10.60 -4.42 -8.33
C ASN A 185 9.22 -5.09 -8.16
N ILE A 186 8.19 -4.57 -8.85
CA ILE A 186 6.82 -5.13 -8.87
C ILE A 186 6.63 -6.24 -9.91
N GLY A 187 7.60 -6.46 -10.79
CA GLY A 187 7.47 -7.32 -11.95
C GLY A 187 7.39 -8.83 -11.65
N ARG A 188 7.12 -9.58 -12.72
CA ARG A 188 6.89 -11.03 -12.73
C ARG A 188 7.52 -11.70 -13.95
N THR A 189 7.83 -12.98 -13.88
CA THR A 189 8.39 -13.73 -15.02
C THR A 189 7.35 -13.92 -16.13
N VAL A 190 7.62 -13.39 -17.33
CA VAL A 190 6.81 -13.62 -18.54
C VAL A 190 7.33 -14.85 -19.27
N SER A 191 6.47 -15.80 -19.63
CA SER A 191 6.84 -16.96 -20.46
C SER A 191 6.70 -16.65 -21.96
N LEU A 192 7.75 -16.94 -22.73
CA LEU A 192 7.83 -16.74 -24.18
C LEU A 192 7.86 -18.13 -24.85
N VAL A 193 6.69 -18.61 -25.28
CA VAL A 193 6.48 -20.01 -25.70
C VAL A 193 6.60 -20.13 -27.22
N PHE A 194 7.48 -20.99 -27.72
CA PHE A 194 7.70 -21.15 -29.17
C PHE A 194 6.66 -22.07 -29.82
N ASP A 195 5.76 -21.49 -30.61
CA ASP A 195 4.86 -22.21 -31.49
C ASP A 195 5.50 -22.53 -32.85
N LYS A 196 4.90 -23.47 -33.60
CA LYS A 196 5.30 -23.87 -34.97
C LYS A 196 6.76 -24.29 -35.15
N VAL A 197 7.47 -24.68 -34.09
CA VAL A 197 8.86 -25.21 -34.17
C VAL A 197 8.98 -26.34 -35.20
N GLY A 198 7.94 -27.17 -35.34
CA GLY A 198 7.87 -28.24 -36.34
C GLY A 198 7.79 -27.77 -37.81
N GLU A 199 7.33 -26.54 -38.07
CA GLU A 199 7.16 -25.93 -39.39
C GLU A 199 8.43 -25.24 -39.91
N ILE A 200 9.48 -25.11 -39.08
CA ILE A 200 10.76 -24.53 -39.48
C ILE A 200 11.32 -25.29 -40.71
N PRO A 201 11.66 -24.59 -41.81
CA PRO A 201 12.10 -25.23 -43.04
C PRO A 201 13.32 -26.14 -42.84
N ARG A 202 13.19 -27.39 -43.29
CA ARG A 202 14.26 -28.39 -43.28
C ARG A 202 14.89 -28.52 -44.66
N GLN A 203 16.22 -28.55 -44.71
CA GLN A 203 17.02 -28.61 -45.94
C GLN A 203 18.07 -29.72 -45.88
N THR A 204 18.82 -29.92 -46.96
CA THR A 204 20.03 -30.76 -46.95
C THR A 204 21.25 -29.87 -46.78
N LEU A 205 21.98 -30.03 -45.68
CA LEU A 205 23.25 -29.36 -45.45
C LEU A 205 24.38 -30.19 -46.08
N THR A 206 25.03 -29.63 -47.09
CA THR A 206 26.19 -30.23 -47.77
C THR A 206 27.50 -29.66 -47.25
N GLU A 207 28.63 -30.34 -47.53
CA GLU A 207 29.99 -29.80 -47.30
C GLU A 207 30.16 -28.37 -47.85
N SER A 208 29.58 -28.06 -49.02
CA SER A 208 29.68 -26.74 -49.66
C SER A 208 28.88 -25.67 -48.94
N ASN A 209 27.68 -26.00 -48.45
CA ASN A 209 26.86 -25.06 -47.68
C ASN A 209 27.44 -24.84 -46.29
N PHE A 210 27.91 -25.89 -45.62
CA PHE A 210 28.62 -25.79 -44.34
C PHE A 210 29.90 -24.93 -44.44
N ALA A 211 30.65 -25.05 -45.56
CA ALA A 211 31.80 -24.18 -45.81
C ALA A 211 31.41 -22.70 -46.01
N SER A 212 30.21 -22.42 -46.52
CA SER A 212 29.67 -21.06 -46.64
C SER A 212 29.25 -20.51 -45.27
N ASP A 213 28.52 -21.31 -44.48
CA ASP A 213 28.09 -20.97 -43.11
C ASP A 213 29.27 -20.58 -42.21
N ARG A 214 30.40 -21.32 -42.27
CA ARG A 214 31.64 -20.97 -41.55
C ARG A 214 32.17 -19.57 -41.89
N GLY A 215 31.98 -19.10 -43.12
CA GLY A 215 32.35 -17.75 -43.55
C GLY A 215 31.39 -16.66 -43.07
N SER A 216 30.26 -17.02 -42.47
CA SER A 216 29.21 -16.11 -41.98
C SER A 216 28.96 -16.20 -40.46
N VAL A 217 29.74 -16.99 -39.71
CA VAL A 217 29.66 -17.02 -38.25
C VAL A 217 30.17 -15.68 -37.68
N ILE A 218 29.33 -15.04 -36.87
CA ILE A 218 29.71 -13.84 -36.11
C ILE A 218 30.43 -14.29 -34.84
N SER A 219 31.75 -14.15 -34.79
CA SER A 219 32.55 -14.50 -33.61
C SER A 219 32.55 -13.38 -32.59
N ILE A 220 31.88 -13.61 -31.44
CA ILE A 220 31.78 -12.64 -30.33
C ILE A 220 33.18 -12.19 -29.83
N GLY A 221 34.18 -13.08 -29.87
CA GLY A 221 35.56 -12.75 -29.47
C GLY A 221 36.30 -11.82 -30.43
N ALA A 222 35.77 -11.57 -31.63
CA ALA A 222 36.29 -10.61 -32.59
C ALA A 222 35.54 -9.25 -32.56
N ILE A 223 34.50 -9.12 -31.73
CA ILE A 223 33.74 -7.87 -31.57
C ILE A 223 34.36 -7.05 -30.44
N ASP A 224 34.53 -5.75 -30.66
CA ASP A 224 34.98 -4.82 -29.62
C ASP A 224 33.89 -4.64 -28.55
N LYS A 225 34.00 -5.38 -27.45
CA LYS A 225 33.06 -5.33 -26.32
C LYS A 225 32.87 -3.92 -25.75
N ALA A 226 33.84 -3.02 -25.85
CA ALA A 226 33.69 -1.64 -25.40
C ALA A 226 32.82 -0.81 -26.36
N ALA A 227 32.99 -1.00 -27.66
CA ALA A 227 32.13 -0.38 -28.68
C ALA A 227 30.69 -0.91 -28.64
N ILE A 228 30.51 -2.20 -28.30
CA ILE A 228 29.18 -2.77 -28.03
C ILE A 228 28.53 -2.04 -26.87
N GLY A 229 29.23 -1.92 -25.73
CA GLY A 229 28.69 -1.30 -24.52
C GLY A 229 28.08 0.08 -24.78
N LEU A 230 28.83 0.99 -25.40
CA LEU A 230 28.34 2.36 -25.64
C LEU A 230 27.13 2.41 -26.60
N THR A 231 27.12 1.58 -27.64
CA THR A 231 26.00 1.56 -28.61
C THR A 231 24.77 0.86 -28.03
N ALA A 232 24.97 -0.18 -27.23
CA ALA A 232 23.90 -0.88 -26.52
C ALA A 232 23.17 0.06 -25.56
N LEU A 233 23.91 0.92 -24.85
CA LEU A 233 23.37 1.90 -23.91
C LEU A 233 22.49 2.94 -24.60
N SER A 234 22.92 3.51 -25.73
CA SER A 234 22.08 4.46 -26.49
C SER A 234 20.77 3.82 -26.96
N ALA A 235 20.81 2.58 -27.44
CA ALA A 235 19.62 1.84 -27.86
C ALA A 235 18.69 1.50 -26.67
N ILE A 236 19.25 1.31 -25.48
CA ILE A 236 18.55 1.11 -24.20
C ILE A 236 17.91 2.42 -23.70
N GLU A 237 18.58 3.56 -23.86
CA GLU A 237 18.07 4.88 -23.50
C GLU A 237 16.88 5.28 -24.38
N ASP A 238 16.98 5.10 -25.70
CA ASP A 238 15.87 5.25 -26.65
C ASP A 238 14.68 4.34 -26.29
N LEU A 239 14.96 3.11 -25.83
CA LEU A 239 13.93 2.15 -25.41
C LEU A 239 13.22 2.60 -24.13
N LYS A 240 13.96 3.02 -23.11
CA LYS A 240 13.45 3.60 -21.86
C LYS A 240 12.49 4.75 -22.16
N ASP A 241 12.92 5.69 -22.99
CA ASP A 241 12.13 6.87 -23.33
C ASP A 241 10.90 6.52 -24.18
N ARG A 242 11.02 5.56 -25.11
CA ARG A 242 9.86 5.00 -25.84
C ARG A 242 8.86 4.37 -24.88
N LEU A 243 9.29 3.49 -23.98
CA LEU A 243 8.40 2.83 -23.02
C LEU A 243 7.66 3.84 -22.14
N PHE A 244 8.33 4.89 -21.67
CA PHE A 244 7.74 5.95 -20.85
C PHE A 244 6.76 6.87 -21.62
N SER A 245 7.08 7.18 -22.88
CA SER A 245 6.35 8.17 -23.70
C SER A 245 5.32 7.59 -24.68
N SER A 246 5.28 6.27 -24.85
CA SER A 246 4.41 5.53 -25.79
C SER A 246 2.91 5.84 -25.65
N GLY A 247 2.09 5.21 -26.50
CA GLY A 247 0.63 5.31 -26.38
C GLY A 247 0.07 4.67 -25.10
N ASP A 248 0.75 3.64 -24.60
CA ASP A 248 0.29 2.79 -23.49
C ASP A 248 1.04 3.07 -22.17
N ARG A 249 2.31 3.48 -22.27
CA ARG A 249 3.17 4.00 -21.19
C ARG A 249 3.45 3.02 -20.03
N PRO A 250 3.86 1.76 -20.30
CA PRO A 250 4.09 0.73 -19.30
C PRO A 250 4.89 1.18 -18.06
N VAL A 251 5.93 2.00 -18.24
CA VAL A 251 6.86 2.40 -17.16
C VAL A 251 6.57 3.79 -16.59
N ARG A 252 5.42 4.38 -16.90
CA ARG A 252 5.06 5.73 -16.44
C ARG A 252 4.31 5.66 -15.12
N PHE A 253 5.04 5.29 -14.07
CA PHE A 253 4.58 5.25 -12.67
C PHE A 253 4.32 6.66 -12.12
N LEU A 254 3.26 7.31 -12.61
CA LEU A 254 2.80 8.62 -12.17
C LEU A 254 1.33 8.57 -11.79
N ASP A 255 0.97 9.22 -10.68
CA ASP A 255 -0.42 9.43 -10.29
C ASP A 255 -1.10 10.55 -11.13
N PRO A 256 -2.41 10.80 -10.96
CA PRO A 256 -3.12 11.87 -11.67
C PRO A 256 -2.59 13.30 -11.43
N GLN A 257 -1.89 13.51 -10.31
CA GLN A 257 -1.25 14.76 -9.91
C GLN A 257 0.17 14.89 -10.51
N GLY A 258 0.69 13.81 -11.11
CA GLY A 258 2.02 13.74 -11.70
C GLY A 258 3.13 13.47 -10.69
N ARG A 259 2.82 12.87 -9.54
CA ARG A 259 3.81 12.39 -8.56
C ARG A 259 4.30 11.00 -8.95
N PRO A 260 5.61 10.70 -8.88
CA PRO A 260 6.12 9.35 -9.00
C PRO A 260 5.49 8.41 -7.98
N ILE A 261 5.12 7.21 -8.43
CA ILE A 261 4.56 6.16 -7.57
C ILE A 261 5.68 5.21 -7.13
N ILE A 262 5.84 5.05 -5.82
CA ILE A 262 6.64 4.01 -5.19
C ILE A 262 5.68 2.95 -4.65
N TYR A 263 5.77 1.74 -5.18
CA TYR A 263 5.04 0.58 -4.66
C TYR A 263 5.89 -0.19 -3.64
N GLY A 264 5.22 -0.70 -2.60
CA GLY A 264 5.68 -1.68 -1.62
C GLY A 264 5.49 -3.12 -2.08
N SER A 265 4.94 -3.96 -1.21
CA SER A 265 4.75 -5.40 -1.40
C SER A 265 3.60 -5.94 -0.54
N ASN A 266 3.32 -7.25 -0.64
CA ASN A 266 2.36 -7.93 0.23
C ASN A 266 3.02 -8.42 1.54
N SER A 267 3.99 -7.65 2.06
CA SER A 267 4.81 -7.97 3.23
C SER A 267 5.31 -6.67 3.85
N ALA A 268 5.59 -6.69 5.15
CA ALA A 268 5.99 -5.50 5.90
C ALA A 268 7.22 -4.80 5.29
N ASP A 269 7.00 -3.60 4.74
CA ASP A 269 7.98 -2.74 4.09
C ASP A 269 8.35 -1.52 4.97
N SER A 270 9.52 -0.93 4.65
CA SER A 270 10.00 0.30 5.26
C SER A 270 10.43 1.24 4.14
N ILE A 271 9.63 2.28 3.89
CA ILE A 271 9.75 3.17 2.74
C ILE A 271 9.98 4.60 3.24
N GLU A 272 11.06 5.24 2.79
CA GLU A 272 11.45 6.58 3.22
C GLU A 272 11.84 7.46 2.03
N GLY A 273 11.15 8.59 1.90
CA GLY A 273 11.42 9.61 0.91
C GLY A 273 11.46 9.08 -0.52
N PHE A 274 12.58 9.24 -1.22
CA PHE A 274 12.72 8.90 -2.64
C PHE A 274 13.23 7.48 -2.92
N VAL A 275 13.36 6.63 -1.89
CA VAL A 275 13.96 5.30 -2.01
C VAL A 275 12.87 4.22 -2.06
N THR A 276 12.87 3.41 -3.10
CA THR A 276 11.95 2.27 -3.23
C THR A 276 12.39 1.08 -2.35
N PRO A 277 11.50 0.11 -2.07
CA PRO A 277 11.88 -1.16 -1.44
C PRO A 277 12.95 -1.94 -2.23
N GLY A 278 13.06 -1.73 -3.55
CA GLY A 278 14.13 -2.28 -4.39
C GLY A 278 15.51 -1.65 -4.15
N GLY A 279 15.62 -0.65 -3.26
CA GLY A 279 16.84 0.11 -3.01
C GLY A 279 17.13 1.19 -4.05
N VAL A 280 16.15 1.52 -4.90
CA VAL A 280 16.27 2.47 -6.00
C VAL A 280 15.95 3.88 -5.49
N ASP A 281 16.94 4.78 -5.52
CA ASP A 281 16.75 6.19 -5.13
C ASP A 281 16.38 7.02 -6.36
N LEU A 282 15.10 7.40 -6.46
CA LEU A 282 14.56 8.17 -7.59
C LEU A 282 15.16 9.58 -7.70
N ASN A 283 15.70 10.13 -6.60
CA ASN A 283 16.32 11.45 -6.53
C ASN A 283 17.83 11.41 -6.82
N LYS A 284 18.39 10.24 -7.15
CA LYS A 284 19.75 10.13 -7.69
C LYS A 284 19.75 10.15 -9.21
N ASP A 285 20.59 11.03 -9.72
CA ASP A 285 20.81 11.32 -11.14
C ASP A 285 21.35 10.10 -11.92
N LYS A 286 22.03 9.13 -11.26
CA LYS A 286 22.91 8.17 -11.96
C LYS A 286 22.95 6.76 -11.36
N TYR A 287 22.54 5.77 -12.16
CA TYR A 287 22.86 4.35 -11.90
C TYR A 287 24.29 4.03 -12.39
N ASN A 288 25.22 3.88 -11.45
CA ASN A 288 26.55 3.35 -11.71
C ASN A 288 26.51 1.82 -11.69
N LEU A 289 27.05 1.17 -12.73
CA LEU A 289 27.38 -0.25 -12.64
C LEU A 289 28.75 -0.42 -11.95
N ASP A 290 28.75 -1.12 -10.82
CA ASP A 290 29.96 -1.43 -10.07
C ASP A 290 30.90 -2.38 -10.83
N GLY A 291 31.92 -1.80 -11.46
CA GLY A 291 33.28 -2.35 -11.57
C GLY A 291 33.53 -3.50 -12.56
N TRP A 292 32.63 -4.48 -12.65
CA TRP A 292 32.98 -5.83 -13.12
C TRP A 292 33.15 -5.95 -14.64
N PHE A 293 32.46 -5.12 -15.44
CA PHE A 293 32.41 -5.33 -16.90
C PHE A 293 33.58 -4.75 -17.70
N LEU A 294 34.30 -3.77 -17.15
CA LEU A 294 35.46 -3.14 -17.81
C LEU A 294 36.66 -2.89 -16.87
N GLY A 295 36.63 -3.39 -15.63
CA GLY A 295 37.69 -3.17 -14.64
C GLY A 295 37.69 -1.77 -14.01
N GLY A 296 36.52 -1.13 -13.95
CA GLY A 296 36.31 0.21 -13.40
C GLY A 296 34.83 0.53 -13.29
N VAL A 297 34.48 1.58 -12.53
CA VAL A 297 33.10 2.08 -12.44
C VAL A 297 32.69 2.61 -13.81
N LEU A 298 31.59 2.09 -14.36
CA LEU A 298 30.98 2.61 -15.57
C LEU A 298 29.71 3.37 -15.17
N ASP A 299 29.82 4.70 -15.16
CA ASP A 299 28.67 5.61 -15.11
C ASP A 299 27.91 5.45 -16.43
N LEU A 300 26.67 4.97 -16.34
CA LEU A 300 25.84 4.72 -17.51
C LEU A 300 25.07 5.97 -17.97
N GLY A 301 24.94 7.00 -17.12
CA GLY A 301 24.06 8.15 -17.41
C GLY A 301 22.61 7.76 -17.69
N LEU A 302 22.13 6.63 -17.16
CA LEU A 302 20.72 6.25 -17.25
C LEU A 302 19.94 6.96 -16.15
N ASP A 303 19.44 8.13 -16.48
CA ASP A 303 18.65 8.94 -15.55
C ASP A 303 17.21 8.40 -15.47
N SER A 304 16.59 8.46 -14.28
CA SER A 304 15.19 8.09 -14.10
C SER A 304 14.25 9.11 -14.76
N ASN A 305 13.35 8.64 -15.62
CA ASN A 305 12.33 9.49 -16.25
C ASN A 305 11.30 10.05 -15.24
N LEU A 306 11.34 9.58 -13.99
CA LEU A 306 10.56 10.08 -12.86
C LEU A 306 11.23 11.27 -12.13
N TYR A 307 12.54 11.50 -12.30
CA TYR A 307 13.28 12.55 -11.58
C TYR A 307 12.66 13.94 -11.76
N ALA A 308 12.31 14.28 -13.02
CA ALA A 308 11.66 15.54 -13.39
C ALA A 308 10.19 15.68 -12.95
N TYR A 309 9.69 14.74 -12.14
CA TYR A 309 8.36 14.78 -11.51
C TYR A 309 8.43 14.86 -9.99
N LEU A 310 9.60 14.62 -9.38
CA LEU A 310 9.76 14.62 -7.92
C LEU A 310 9.42 15.96 -7.26
N GLN A 311 9.48 17.09 -7.98
CA GLN A 311 9.03 18.37 -7.41
C GLN A 311 7.54 18.40 -7.04
N ASN A 312 6.74 17.47 -7.55
CA ASN A 312 5.30 17.36 -7.27
C ASN A 312 5.01 16.60 -5.96
N GLY A 313 6.01 15.95 -5.36
CA GLY A 313 5.84 14.95 -4.31
C GLY A 313 5.89 13.52 -4.85
N VAL A 314 5.64 12.54 -3.98
CA VAL A 314 5.63 11.10 -4.21
C VAL A 314 4.28 10.52 -3.79
N ALA A 315 3.83 9.48 -4.51
CA ALA A 315 2.72 8.63 -4.08
C ALA A 315 3.28 7.27 -3.64
N TYR A 316 2.88 6.77 -2.48
CA TYR A 316 3.32 5.51 -1.91
C TYR A 316 2.14 4.54 -1.84
N VAL A 317 2.26 3.37 -2.45
CA VAL A 317 1.23 2.30 -2.39
C VAL A 317 1.88 1.12 -1.69
N ALA A 318 1.63 0.95 -0.40
CA ALA A 318 2.37 0.05 0.47
C ALA A 318 2.04 -1.42 0.18
N GLY A 319 0.81 -1.85 0.46
CA GLY A 319 0.25 -3.09 -0.07
C GLY A 319 -0.52 -3.91 0.95
N GLY A 320 0.05 -5.06 1.33
CA GLY A 320 -0.58 -6.01 2.26
C GLY A 320 0.26 -6.30 3.51
N GLY A 321 1.26 -5.47 3.77
CA GLY A 321 2.17 -5.57 4.91
C GLY A 321 1.70 -4.75 6.11
N ASN A 322 2.45 -4.79 7.21
CA ASN A 322 2.32 -3.79 8.27
C ASN A 322 3.46 -2.79 8.05
N ASP A 323 3.20 -1.72 7.32
CA ASP A 323 4.20 -0.95 6.63
C ASP A 323 4.58 0.34 7.38
N GLN A 324 5.83 0.78 7.19
CA GLN A 324 6.31 2.06 7.72
C GLN A 324 6.64 2.98 6.56
N ILE A 325 5.85 4.05 6.41
CA ILE A 325 5.99 5.01 5.32
C ILE A 325 6.31 6.39 5.88
N VAL A 326 7.42 6.95 5.43
CA VAL A 326 7.83 8.33 5.70
C VAL A 326 7.97 9.05 4.37
N GLY A 327 7.16 10.10 4.16
CA GLY A 327 7.23 10.93 2.96
C GLY A 327 8.42 11.89 2.95
N THR A 328 8.26 13.02 2.27
CA THR A 328 9.32 13.96 1.90
C THR A 328 9.11 15.35 2.52
N ASP A 329 9.72 16.38 1.92
CA ASP A 329 9.47 17.79 2.19
C ASP A 329 8.47 18.41 1.19
N ARG A 330 7.56 17.59 0.64
CA ARG A 330 6.62 17.91 -0.44
C ARG A 330 5.25 17.30 -0.16
N ASN A 331 4.26 17.68 -0.99
CA ASN A 331 2.87 17.25 -0.85
C ASN A 331 2.67 15.81 -1.36
N ASP A 332 2.80 14.85 -0.47
CA ASP A 332 2.83 13.43 -0.80
C ASP A 332 1.45 12.77 -0.67
N ALA A 333 1.32 11.53 -1.14
CA ALA A 333 0.17 10.70 -0.83
C ALA A 333 0.64 9.31 -0.38
N LEU A 334 0.27 8.92 0.82
CA LEU A 334 0.64 7.66 1.43
C LEU A 334 -0.62 6.79 1.50
N TYR A 335 -0.62 5.64 0.83
CA TYR A 335 -1.68 4.64 0.86
C TYR A 335 -1.13 3.38 1.52
N GLY A 336 -1.56 3.09 2.74
CA GLY A 336 -1.18 1.87 3.49
C GLY A 336 -1.78 0.61 2.85
N VAL A 337 -3.10 0.65 2.65
CA VAL A 337 -3.98 -0.33 1.99
C VAL A 337 -4.53 -1.42 2.93
N ASP A 338 -3.81 -2.50 3.19
CA ASP A 338 -4.23 -3.60 4.08
C ASP A 338 -3.10 -3.94 5.07
N GLY A 339 -3.23 -3.54 6.34
CA GLY A 339 -2.14 -3.65 7.31
C GLY A 339 -2.36 -2.89 8.62
N ASP A 340 -1.52 -3.12 9.63
CA ASP A 340 -1.40 -2.15 10.73
C ASP A 340 -0.28 -1.13 10.39
N ASP A 341 -0.61 -0.09 9.63
CA ASP A 341 0.40 0.78 9.02
C ASP A 341 0.82 1.96 9.90
N THR A 342 2.00 2.51 9.62
CA THR A 342 2.51 3.73 10.25
C THR A 342 2.85 4.77 9.19
N LEU A 343 1.99 5.79 9.08
CA LEU A 343 2.07 6.81 8.04
C LEU A 343 2.58 8.13 8.63
N THR A 344 3.68 8.63 8.08
CA THR A 344 4.27 9.94 8.43
C THR A 344 4.41 10.76 7.14
N GLY A 345 3.58 11.79 6.95
CA GLY A 345 3.62 12.60 5.73
C GLY A 345 4.98 13.26 5.49
N GLY A 346 5.58 13.77 6.56
CA GLY A 346 6.84 14.51 6.51
C GLY A 346 6.57 15.98 6.73
N ALA A 347 6.93 16.83 5.76
CA ALA A 347 6.56 18.24 5.75
C ALA A 347 5.94 18.60 4.40
N GLY A 348 4.71 19.08 4.41
CA GLY A 348 3.96 19.32 3.18
C GLY A 348 2.50 19.60 3.50
N ASN A 349 1.64 19.32 2.54
CA ASN A 349 0.21 19.15 2.76
C ASN A 349 -0.14 17.78 2.19
N ASP A 350 -0.10 16.75 3.05
CA ASP A 350 -0.05 15.37 2.60
C ASP A 350 -1.43 14.71 2.62
N THR A 351 -1.59 13.64 1.84
CA THR A 351 -2.78 12.78 1.87
C THR A 351 -2.41 11.44 2.46
N LEU A 352 -2.89 11.15 3.67
CA LEU A 352 -2.60 9.92 4.39
C LEU A 352 -3.84 9.04 4.39
N VAL A 353 -3.81 7.97 3.61
CA VAL A 353 -4.87 6.96 3.54
C VAL A 353 -4.33 5.72 4.23
N GLY A 354 -4.86 5.39 5.41
CA GLY A 354 -4.53 4.15 6.11
C GLY A 354 -5.01 2.96 5.31
N GLY A 355 -6.26 2.58 5.52
CA GLY A 355 -6.92 1.54 4.74
C GLY A 355 -7.72 0.68 5.69
N LYS A 356 -7.39 -0.62 5.75
CA LYS A 356 -7.94 -1.56 6.73
C LYS A 356 -6.86 -2.06 7.68
N GLY A 357 -7.13 -1.98 8.98
CA GLY A 357 -6.28 -2.57 10.04
C GLY A 357 -6.26 -1.74 11.31
N PHE A 358 -5.10 -1.53 11.93
CA PHE A 358 -4.92 -0.57 13.02
C PHE A 358 -3.84 0.45 12.69
N ASP A 359 -4.26 1.53 12.03
CA ASP A 359 -3.33 2.50 11.44
C ASP A 359 -2.84 3.55 12.44
N SER A 360 -1.61 4.02 12.24
CA SER A 360 -0.91 4.92 13.15
C SER A 360 -0.37 6.14 12.40
N TYR A 361 -1.18 7.19 12.34
CA TYR A 361 -0.83 8.46 11.70
C TYR A 361 0.09 9.27 12.62
N VAL A 362 1.33 9.50 12.19
CA VAL A 362 2.34 10.23 12.96
C VAL A 362 2.46 11.66 12.43
N ILE A 363 2.25 12.62 13.32
CA ILE A 363 2.34 14.05 13.04
C ILE A 363 3.35 14.72 13.96
N ASP A 364 4.04 15.72 13.44
CA ASP A 364 4.99 16.53 14.20
C ASP A 364 4.78 18.03 13.97
N ALA A 365 5.73 18.87 14.38
CA ALA A 365 5.60 20.32 14.29
C ALA A 365 5.85 20.90 12.87
N GLN A 366 6.22 20.04 11.90
CA GLN A 366 6.60 20.38 10.53
C GLN A 366 5.62 19.83 9.48
N SER A 367 4.70 18.93 9.85
CA SER A 367 3.69 18.27 8.98
C SER A 367 2.63 19.19 8.35
N GLY A 368 2.83 20.51 8.31
CA GLY A 368 2.00 21.45 7.55
C GLY A 368 0.47 21.29 7.70
N SER A 369 -0.22 20.92 6.63
CA SER A 369 -1.70 20.80 6.59
C SER A 369 -2.18 19.56 5.86
N ASP A 370 -2.29 18.46 6.61
CA ASP A 370 -2.57 17.12 6.10
C ASP A 370 -4.06 16.79 6.01
N THR A 371 -4.37 15.82 5.15
CA THR A 371 -5.67 15.15 5.03
C THR A 371 -5.51 13.68 5.38
N MET A 372 -6.29 13.19 6.34
CA MET A 372 -6.32 11.78 6.73
C MET A 372 -7.64 11.12 6.29
N ILE A 373 -7.55 9.90 5.76
CA ILE A 373 -8.68 9.06 5.36
C ILE A 373 -8.41 7.65 5.92
N ASP A 374 -9.41 7.06 6.55
CA ASP A 374 -9.33 5.77 7.22
C ASP A 374 -10.62 4.98 6.86
N GLU A 375 -10.51 3.75 6.34
CA GLU A 375 -11.68 3.07 5.72
C GLU A 375 -12.61 2.45 6.78
N ASP A 376 -12.05 1.89 7.86
CA ASP A 376 -12.80 1.21 8.92
C ASP A 376 -12.84 1.98 10.26
N GLY A 377 -12.07 3.06 10.37
CA GLY A 377 -11.98 3.93 11.55
C GLY A 377 -11.05 3.39 12.65
N SER A 378 -10.35 2.29 12.42
CA SER A 378 -9.52 1.61 13.40
C SER A 378 -8.08 2.09 13.33
N GLY A 379 -7.69 2.92 14.29
CA GLY A 379 -6.32 3.44 14.33
C GLY A 379 -6.08 4.42 15.46
N ARG A 380 -5.07 5.28 15.27
CA ARG A 380 -4.69 6.36 16.17
C ARG A 380 -3.96 7.49 15.45
N ILE A 381 -4.09 8.70 15.97
CA ILE A 381 -3.22 9.83 15.62
C ILE A 381 -2.21 10.04 16.75
N VAL A 382 -0.93 10.24 16.41
CA VAL A 382 0.18 10.38 17.36
C VAL A 382 0.93 11.67 17.10
N PHE A 383 0.94 12.59 18.08
CA PHE A 383 1.75 13.80 18.03
C PHE A 383 2.92 13.72 19.01
N GLY A 384 4.15 13.85 18.52
CA GLY A 384 5.36 13.86 19.36
C GLY A 384 5.51 12.62 20.25
N GLY A 385 5.08 11.46 19.76
CA GLY A 385 5.07 10.18 20.49
C GLY A 385 3.90 10.01 21.48
N LEU A 386 2.96 10.95 21.56
CA LEU A 386 1.76 10.88 22.39
C LEU A 386 0.52 10.65 21.51
N GLN A 387 -0.24 9.59 21.81
CA GLN A 387 -1.53 9.37 21.16
C GLN A 387 -2.52 10.49 21.54
N LEU A 388 -3.18 11.05 20.54
CA LEU A 388 -4.34 11.93 20.70
C LEU A 388 -5.54 11.12 21.16
N THR A 389 -6.33 11.66 22.09
CA THR A 389 -7.48 10.93 22.66
C THR A 389 -8.81 11.60 22.41
N GLY A 390 -8.81 12.88 22.04
CA GLY A 390 -10.01 13.72 22.01
C GLY A 390 -10.62 13.98 23.40
N VAL A 391 -10.17 13.34 24.48
CA VAL A 391 -10.76 13.46 25.83
C VAL A 391 -10.42 14.83 26.42
N GLY A 392 -11.22 15.81 26.03
CA GLY A 392 -10.96 17.22 26.25
C GLY A 392 -12.15 18.01 26.77
N ARG A 393 -11.90 19.28 27.03
CA ARG A 393 -12.90 20.24 27.46
C ARG A 393 -13.68 20.74 26.24
N LEU A 394 -15.00 20.52 26.23
CA LEU A 394 -15.92 21.16 25.29
C LEU A 394 -15.79 22.69 25.36
N GLN A 395 -15.65 23.34 24.21
CA GLN A 395 -15.53 24.79 24.09
C GLN A 395 -16.82 25.41 23.56
N ALA A 396 -17.32 24.92 22.43
CA ALA A 396 -18.60 25.31 21.86
C ALA A 396 -19.30 24.14 21.17
N GLN A 397 -20.62 24.20 21.08
CA GLN A 397 -21.40 23.34 20.21
C GLN A 397 -22.48 24.18 19.54
N THR A 398 -22.53 24.13 18.22
CA THR A 398 -23.45 24.89 17.38
C THR A 398 -24.33 23.93 16.57
N ALA A 399 -25.19 24.45 15.71
CA ALA A 399 -25.97 23.63 14.79
C ALA A 399 -25.13 23.01 13.66
N SER A 400 -23.90 23.52 13.41
CA SER A 400 -23.02 23.11 12.32
C SER A 400 -21.73 22.45 12.78
N SER A 401 -21.21 22.76 13.97
CA SER A 401 -19.96 22.15 14.46
C SER A 401 -19.89 21.96 15.98
N THR A 402 -18.98 21.09 16.43
CA THR A 402 -18.61 20.89 17.85
C THR A 402 -17.12 21.16 18.02
N THR A 403 -16.75 22.11 18.89
CA THR A 403 -15.34 22.42 19.19
C THR A 403 -14.94 22.03 20.61
N TRP A 404 -13.75 21.45 20.76
CA TRP A 404 -13.19 21.08 22.07
C TRP A 404 -11.66 21.08 22.05
N SER A 405 -11.04 20.91 23.22
CA SER A 405 -9.58 20.84 23.33
C SER A 405 -9.11 19.90 24.42
N GLU A 406 -8.10 19.08 24.13
CA GLU A 406 -7.35 18.32 25.14
C GLU A 406 -5.98 18.98 25.41
N THR A 407 -5.35 18.60 26.51
CA THR A 407 -3.98 19.02 26.85
C THR A 407 -3.14 17.77 27.01
N LEU A 408 -2.13 17.61 26.15
CA LEU A 408 -1.23 16.46 26.19
C LEU A 408 -0.34 16.52 27.44
N SER A 409 0.24 15.38 27.83
CA SER A 409 1.18 15.31 28.96
C SER A 409 2.47 16.12 28.77
N SER A 410 2.79 16.49 27.52
CA SER A 410 3.83 17.46 27.16
C SER A 410 3.46 18.92 27.50
N GLY A 411 2.22 19.19 27.88
CA GLY A 411 1.65 20.53 28.08
C GLY A 411 1.10 21.18 26.81
N GLN A 412 1.22 20.53 25.65
CA GLN A 412 0.73 21.06 24.38
C GLN A 412 -0.80 21.01 24.30
N GLN A 413 -1.39 22.09 23.79
CA GLN A 413 -2.83 22.19 23.54
C GLN A 413 -3.14 21.65 22.14
N VAL A 414 -4.20 20.85 22.06
CA VAL A 414 -4.79 20.37 20.81
C VAL A 414 -6.18 20.97 20.69
N GLN A 415 -6.52 21.54 19.54
CA GLN A 415 -7.86 22.03 19.23
C GLN A 415 -8.53 21.08 18.26
N TYR A 416 -9.83 20.83 18.46
CA TYR A 416 -10.67 20.00 17.61
C TYR A 416 -11.88 20.81 17.16
N ASP A 417 -12.23 20.76 15.87
CA ASP A 417 -13.48 21.28 15.31
C ASP A 417 -14.10 20.19 14.41
N TYR A 418 -15.26 19.67 14.81
CA TYR A 418 -15.98 18.63 14.08
C TYR A 418 -17.18 19.22 13.35
N ASP A 419 -17.15 19.22 12.03
CA ASP A 419 -18.28 19.66 11.20
C ASP A 419 -19.37 18.57 11.16
N LEU A 420 -20.59 18.93 11.56
CA LEU A 420 -21.73 18.02 11.65
C LEU A 420 -22.39 17.74 10.29
N GLY A 421 -22.04 18.50 9.25
CA GLY A 421 -22.57 18.39 7.89
C GLY A 421 -21.68 17.57 6.97
N THR A 422 -20.38 17.85 6.92
CA THR A 422 -19.42 17.07 6.12
C THR A 422 -18.93 15.81 6.84
N LYS A 423 -19.05 15.78 8.17
CA LYS A 423 -18.40 14.85 9.11
C LYS A 423 -16.88 14.98 9.16
N ASP A 424 -16.27 16.07 8.70
CA ASP A 424 -14.82 16.21 8.79
C ASP A 424 -14.41 16.69 10.20
N LEU A 425 -13.27 16.19 10.69
CA LEU A 425 -12.65 16.62 11.94
C LEU A 425 -11.36 17.38 11.64
N SER A 426 -11.35 18.69 11.89
CA SER A 426 -10.14 19.50 11.88
C SER A 426 -9.44 19.44 13.24
N ILE A 427 -8.14 19.18 13.24
CA ILE A 427 -7.29 19.06 14.43
C ILE A 427 -6.12 20.04 14.29
N GLY A 428 -5.98 20.99 15.22
CA GLY A 428 -4.90 21.97 15.25
C GLY A 428 -3.94 21.76 16.41
N ILE A 429 -2.65 21.54 16.12
CA ILE A 429 -1.61 21.21 17.12
C ILE A 429 -0.34 22.01 16.86
N GLY A 430 -0.14 23.08 17.63
CA GLY A 430 1.01 23.97 17.45
C GLY A 430 0.95 24.69 16.11
N ALA A 431 1.79 24.28 15.16
CA ALA A 431 1.79 24.77 13.78
C ALA A 431 1.18 23.79 12.77
N ALA A 432 0.99 22.52 13.16
CA ALA A 432 0.42 21.49 12.29
C ALA A 432 -1.12 21.52 12.32
N HIS A 433 -1.72 21.20 11.18
CA HIS A 433 -3.15 21.05 11.00
C HIS A 433 -3.45 19.73 10.31
N VAL A 434 -4.48 19.02 10.76
CA VAL A 434 -4.94 17.76 10.17
C VAL A 434 -6.43 17.87 9.91
N THR A 435 -6.88 17.35 8.77
CA THR A 435 -8.31 17.14 8.48
C THR A 435 -8.57 15.64 8.32
N VAL A 436 -9.23 15.02 9.28
CA VAL A 436 -9.73 13.64 9.14
C VAL A 436 -11.06 13.71 8.39
N GLN A 437 -11.10 13.19 7.17
CA GLN A 437 -12.33 13.18 6.37
C GLN A 437 -13.30 12.12 6.86
N HIS A 438 -14.60 12.41 6.77
CA HIS A 438 -15.68 11.45 7.07
C HIS A 438 -15.64 10.85 8.49
N PHE A 439 -15.00 11.54 9.44
CA PHE A 439 -14.79 11.13 10.82
C PHE A 439 -16.08 10.67 11.53
N GLU A 440 -16.01 9.46 12.09
CA GLU A 440 -17.04 8.89 12.96
C GLU A 440 -16.59 9.01 14.42
N ARG A 441 -17.50 9.38 15.33
CA ARG A 441 -17.12 9.64 16.73
C ARG A 441 -16.56 8.39 17.41
N GLY A 442 -15.29 8.43 17.79
CA GLY A 442 -14.57 7.30 18.38
C GLY A 442 -13.62 6.59 17.41
N SER A 443 -13.68 6.88 16.10
CA SER A 443 -12.64 6.43 15.17
C SER A 443 -11.29 7.05 15.51
N LEU A 444 -10.20 6.40 15.10
CA LEU A 444 -8.82 6.79 15.43
C LEU A 444 -8.55 6.95 16.95
N GLY A 445 -9.39 6.35 17.80
CA GLY A 445 -9.37 6.54 19.25
C GLY A 445 -9.77 7.93 19.74
N ILE A 446 -10.34 8.79 18.89
CA ILE A 446 -10.69 10.18 19.21
C ILE A 446 -12.11 10.27 19.80
N ALA A 447 -12.19 10.51 21.10
CA ALA A 447 -13.44 10.78 21.80
C ALA A 447 -13.94 12.20 21.50
N ALA A 448 -15.05 12.33 20.77
CA ALA A 448 -15.71 13.62 20.55
C ALA A 448 -16.80 13.86 21.61
N PRO A 449 -16.70 14.89 22.49
CA PRO A 449 -17.68 15.15 23.53
C PRO A 449 -19.07 15.38 22.93
N GLN A 450 -20.07 14.71 23.49
CA GLN A 450 -21.47 14.98 23.19
C GLN A 450 -22.01 15.99 24.21
N ALA A 451 -22.81 16.96 23.78
CA ALA A 451 -23.73 17.61 24.72
C ALA A 451 -24.55 16.54 25.44
N PRO A 452 -24.88 16.74 26.74
CA PRO A 452 -25.92 15.93 27.35
C PRO A 452 -27.15 16.00 26.44
N ALA A 453 -27.72 14.84 26.12
CA ALA A 453 -28.92 14.77 25.30
C ALA A 453 -29.92 15.78 25.87
N SER A 454 -30.45 16.66 25.01
CA SER A 454 -31.45 17.62 25.45
C SER A 454 -32.59 16.82 26.06
N GLU A 455 -32.71 16.87 27.39
CA GLU A 455 -33.83 16.20 28.06
C GLU A 455 -35.08 16.73 27.38
N SER A 456 -35.78 15.83 26.70
CA SER A 456 -37.08 16.13 26.12
C SER A 456 -37.91 16.65 27.28
N THR A 457 -38.17 17.96 27.29
CA THR A 457 -39.09 18.60 28.21
C THR A 457 -40.46 18.06 27.89
N GLY A 458 -40.77 16.90 28.49
CA GLY A 458 -42.05 16.24 28.38
C GLY A 458 -43.14 17.23 28.76
N PRO A 459 -44.33 17.11 28.16
CA PRO A 459 -45.38 18.11 28.32
C PRO A 459 -45.64 18.39 29.80
N SER A 460 -45.40 19.64 30.23
CA SER A 460 -45.55 20.09 31.61
C SER A 460 -46.93 19.67 32.13
N THR A 461 -46.95 18.70 33.04
CA THR A 461 -48.20 18.17 33.56
C THR A 461 -48.72 19.14 34.63
N VAL A 462 -49.57 20.06 34.21
CA VAL A 462 -50.20 21.04 35.11
C VAL A 462 -51.11 20.30 36.10
N VAL A 463 -50.79 20.43 37.39
CA VAL A 463 -51.63 19.89 38.48
C VAL A 463 -52.50 21.01 39.04
N ASP A 464 -53.78 21.02 38.66
CA ASP A 464 -54.77 21.96 39.20
C ASP A 464 -55.29 21.48 40.58
N LEU A 465 -55.02 22.26 41.63
CA LEU A 465 -55.42 21.94 43.00
C LEU A 465 -56.54 22.87 43.51
N SER A 466 -57.77 22.33 43.64
CA SER A 466 -58.89 23.01 44.31
C SER A 466 -58.84 22.80 45.83
N ILE A 467 -58.28 23.76 46.56
CA ILE A 467 -58.09 23.68 48.02
C ILE A 467 -59.29 24.28 48.78
N ARG A 468 -59.82 23.55 49.77
CA ARG A 468 -60.80 24.08 50.74
C ARG A 468 -60.07 24.66 51.96
N ALA A 469 -60.62 25.72 52.54
CA ALA A 469 -59.98 26.48 53.61
C ALA A 469 -59.56 25.60 54.81
N GLY A 470 -58.32 25.79 55.27
CA GLY A 470 -57.77 25.15 56.49
C GLY A 470 -56.90 23.90 56.28
N VAL A 471 -56.64 23.47 55.05
CA VAL A 471 -55.79 22.30 54.76
C VAL A 471 -54.35 22.73 54.47
N GLN A 472 -53.38 22.18 55.21
CA GLN A 472 -51.96 22.19 54.80
C GLN A 472 -51.71 21.03 53.82
N ILE A 473 -50.93 21.31 52.77
CA ILE A 473 -50.49 20.32 51.79
C ILE A 473 -48.97 20.49 51.65
N ASP A 474 -48.22 19.45 52.02
CA ASP A 474 -46.80 19.35 51.67
C ASP A 474 -46.71 18.74 50.26
N LEU A 475 -46.11 19.46 49.31
CA LEU A 475 -45.90 19.01 47.93
C LEU A 475 -44.44 18.58 47.74
N HIS A 476 -44.25 17.39 47.17
CA HIS A 476 -42.95 16.91 46.73
C HIS A 476 -42.90 17.05 45.20
N LEU A 477 -42.27 18.11 44.70
CA LEU A 477 -42.17 18.39 43.27
C LEU A 477 -40.91 17.74 42.71
N VAL A 478 -41.05 17.08 41.57
CA VAL A 478 -39.94 16.60 40.74
C VAL A 478 -39.68 17.65 39.66
N ALA A 479 -38.49 17.65 39.05
CA ALA A 479 -38.12 18.63 38.02
C ALA A 479 -39.17 18.75 36.90
N ASN A 480 -39.28 19.96 36.32
CA ASN A 480 -40.16 20.29 35.19
C ASN A 480 -41.70 20.22 35.47
N GLN A 481 -42.14 20.38 36.72
CA GLN A 481 -43.57 20.50 37.08
C GLN A 481 -43.98 21.93 37.46
N ASP A 482 -44.95 22.50 36.74
CA ASP A 482 -45.63 23.75 37.09
C ASP A 482 -46.85 23.49 37.99
N VAL A 483 -46.90 24.12 39.17
CA VAL A 483 -48.07 24.10 40.06
C VAL A 483 -48.91 25.35 39.88
N ARG A 484 -50.23 25.18 39.65
CA ARG A 484 -51.20 26.27 39.63
C ARG A 484 -52.07 26.24 40.89
N ALA A 485 -52.14 27.38 41.58
CA ALA A 485 -52.97 27.56 42.76
C ALA A 485 -53.84 28.82 42.61
N GLU A 486 -55.16 28.63 42.50
CA GLU A 486 -56.12 29.73 42.45
C GLU A 486 -56.63 30.07 43.86
N ASN A 487 -56.80 31.38 44.14
CA ASN A 487 -57.35 31.94 45.39
C ASN A 487 -56.46 31.86 46.66
N ALA A 488 -55.26 32.46 46.63
CA ALA A 488 -54.31 32.58 47.75
C ALA A 488 -53.89 34.04 48.06
N ARG A 489 -53.76 34.43 49.34
CA ARG A 489 -53.37 35.77 49.88
C ARG A 489 -52.26 35.53 50.92
N GLN A 490 -51.22 36.36 50.87
CA GLN A 490 -50.07 36.47 51.80
C GLN A 490 -49.26 35.18 52.08
N ALA A 491 -48.03 35.19 51.57
CA ALA A 491 -46.97 34.23 51.92
C ALA A 491 -45.98 34.83 52.94
N LYS A 492 -45.29 33.94 53.65
CA LYS A 492 -44.04 34.24 54.37
C LYS A 492 -42.99 33.24 53.93
N TYR A 493 -41.83 33.72 53.51
CA TYR A 493 -40.64 32.87 53.39
C TYR A 493 -39.80 33.06 54.66
N ASP A 494 -39.51 31.97 55.36
CA ASP A 494 -38.79 31.93 56.64
C ASP A 494 -39.15 33.08 57.61
N GLY A 495 -40.44 33.18 57.95
CA GLY A 495 -40.98 34.20 58.86
C GLY A 495 -41.11 35.62 58.30
N THR A 496 -40.43 35.95 57.19
CA THR A 496 -40.39 37.31 56.62
C THR A 496 -41.59 37.58 55.68
N PRO A 497 -42.33 38.69 55.84
CA PRO A 497 -43.43 39.04 54.94
C PRO A 497 -42.93 39.47 53.56
N ILE A 498 -43.47 38.87 52.50
CA ILE A 498 -43.22 39.29 51.12
C ILE A 498 -44.26 40.37 50.76
N SER A 499 -43.82 41.55 50.33
CA SER A 499 -44.72 42.64 49.94
C SER A 499 -44.94 42.68 48.42
N SER A 500 -46.16 42.36 47.97
CA SER A 500 -46.56 42.50 46.56
C SER A 500 -47.02 43.93 46.23
N ARG A 501 -46.59 44.48 45.10
CA ARG A 501 -47.25 45.61 44.43
C ARG A 501 -47.73 45.14 43.04
N ASN A 502 -49.01 44.74 42.97
CA ASN A 502 -49.80 44.55 41.74
C ASN A 502 -49.03 44.01 40.51
N GLY A 503 -48.78 42.71 40.48
CA GLY A 503 -48.24 41.98 39.33
C GLY A 503 -48.37 40.47 39.56
N ASP A 504 -48.28 39.67 38.49
CA ASP A 504 -48.12 38.22 38.60
C ASP A 504 -46.71 37.92 39.16
N ASP A 505 -46.63 37.32 40.34
CA ASP A 505 -45.35 37.06 41.03
C ASP A 505 -44.80 35.66 40.68
N VAL A 506 -43.56 35.61 40.21
CA VAL A 506 -42.79 34.35 40.08
C VAL A 506 -42.02 34.13 41.37
N ILE A 507 -42.38 33.08 42.11
CA ILE A 507 -41.66 32.68 43.33
C ILE A 507 -40.64 31.62 42.94
N ALA A 508 -39.39 32.05 42.75
CA ALA A 508 -38.25 31.16 42.65
C ALA A 508 -37.83 30.69 44.05
N GLY A 509 -37.94 29.39 44.31
CA GLY A 509 -37.39 28.78 45.53
C GLY A 509 -35.87 28.65 45.41
N GLY A 510 -35.14 29.04 46.46
CA GLY A 510 -33.71 28.69 46.61
C GLY A 510 -33.52 27.21 46.97
N ASP A 511 -32.25 26.77 47.01
CA ASP A 511 -31.75 25.38 47.02
C ASP A 511 -32.17 24.49 48.22
N HIS A 512 -33.47 24.35 48.51
CA HIS A 512 -34.00 23.61 49.66
C HIS A 512 -35.12 22.63 49.25
N PRO A 513 -35.00 21.33 49.60
CA PRO A 513 -35.88 20.26 49.08
C PRO A 513 -37.32 20.24 49.64
N HIS A 514 -37.71 21.22 50.46
CA HIS A 514 -39.05 21.33 51.03
C HIS A 514 -39.55 22.78 51.08
N SER A 515 -40.26 23.21 50.04
CA SER A 515 -40.96 24.50 50.01
C SER A 515 -42.35 24.39 50.68
N ARG A 516 -42.46 24.85 51.93
CA ARG A 516 -43.74 24.91 52.66
C ARG A 516 -44.62 26.05 52.16
N LEU A 517 -45.69 25.72 51.45
CA LEU A 517 -46.72 26.65 51.01
C LEU A 517 -47.83 26.80 52.05
N ALA A 518 -48.16 28.04 52.40
CA ALA A 518 -49.34 28.41 53.19
C ALA A 518 -50.08 29.56 52.48
N ALA A 519 -51.41 29.48 52.38
CA ALA A 519 -52.20 30.25 51.41
C ALA A 519 -53.61 30.62 51.92
N SER A 520 -54.13 31.83 51.61
CA SER A 520 -55.59 32.10 51.72
C SER A 520 -56.16 33.35 50.99
N ALA A 521 -56.79 33.16 49.83
CA ALA A 521 -57.86 34.00 49.21
C ALA A 521 -57.54 35.36 48.52
N SER A 522 -56.76 35.41 47.43
CA SER A 522 -56.76 36.52 46.45
C SER A 522 -56.46 36.07 45.01
N GLY A 523 -56.76 36.92 44.01
CA GLY A 523 -56.76 36.58 42.59
C GLY A 523 -55.62 37.24 41.79
N GLY A 524 -54.73 36.38 41.27
CA GLY A 524 -53.61 36.66 40.37
C GLY A 524 -52.97 35.31 40.02
N ARG A 525 -52.27 35.18 38.89
CA ARG A 525 -51.56 33.94 38.56
C ARG A 525 -50.21 33.96 39.26
N ASN A 526 -49.99 33.02 40.18
CA ASN A 526 -48.67 32.79 40.75
C ASN A 526 -48.10 31.53 40.10
N THR A 527 -46.90 31.64 39.55
CA THR A 527 -46.19 30.51 38.93
C THR A 527 -44.97 30.21 39.79
N LEU A 528 -44.90 28.98 40.32
CA LEU A 528 -43.77 28.50 41.11
C LEU A 528 -42.86 27.70 40.19
N GLN A 529 -41.65 28.23 39.96
CA GLN A 529 -40.64 27.55 39.15
C GLN A 529 -39.49 27.14 40.06
N ALA A 530 -39.22 25.83 40.13
CA ALA A 530 -38.04 25.32 40.83
C ALA A 530 -36.79 25.66 40.00
N GLY A 531 -35.78 26.28 40.62
CA GLY A 531 -34.50 26.53 39.98
C GLY A 531 -33.67 25.25 39.86
N ASN A 532 -32.87 25.13 38.80
CA ASN A 532 -31.89 24.06 38.66
C ASN A 532 -30.73 24.29 39.64
N GLY A 533 -30.76 23.64 40.80
CA GLY A 533 -29.89 23.93 41.94
C GLY A 533 -29.44 22.72 42.76
N THR A 534 -28.71 21.79 42.15
CA THR A 534 -27.52 21.14 42.77
C THR A 534 -26.74 20.31 41.75
N THR A 535 -25.48 20.66 41.52
CA THR A 535 -24.54 19.84 40.74
C THR A 535 -24.08 18.66 41.58
N HIS A 536 -24.55 17.45 41.27
CA HIS A 536 -23.98 16.21 41.78
C HIS A 536 -23.31 15.45 40.63
N ALA A 537 -22.00 15.22 40.75
CA ALA A 537 -21.27 14.40 39.79
C ALA A 537 -21.79 12.97 39.89
N THR A 538 -22.45 12.50 38.84
CA THR A 538 -23.00 11.14 38.74
C THR A 538 -22.12 10.37 37.77
N LEU A 539 -21.51 9.28 38.22
CA LEU A 539 -20.86 8.34 37.31
C LEU A 539 -21.94 7.40 36.77
N VAL A 540 -22.08 7.36 35.46
CA VAL A 540 -23.05 6.51 34.75
C VAL A 540 -22.28 5.43 34.01
N ALA A 541 -22.58 4.17 34.28
CA ALA A 541 -21.99 3.04 33.57
C ALA A 541 -22.68 2.84 32.20
N GLY A 542 -22.03 2.13 31.28
CA GLY A 542 -22.56 1.90 29.91
C GLY A 542 -23.86 1.08 29.84
N ASP A 543 -24.31 0.51 30.96
CA ASP A 543 -25.61 -0.17 31.12
C ASP A 543 -26.71 0.73 31.73
N GLY A 544 -26.37 1.99 32.05
CA GLY A 544 -27.29 2.98 32.62
C GLY A 544 -27.29 3.06 34.16
N CYS A 545 -26.56 2.19 34.87
CA CYS A 545 -26.48 2.25 36.34
C CYS A 545 -25.76 3.52 36.81
N GLN A 546 -26.23 4.11 37.91
CA GLN A 546 -25.74 5.38 38.44
C GLN A 546 -25.06 5.21 39.80
N LEU A 547 -23.98 5.97 40.01
CA LEU A 547 -23.30 6.10 41.29
C LEU A 547 -23.34 7.57 41.74
N ILE A 548 -24.11 7.85 42.80
CA ILE A 548 -24.21 9.19 43.41
C ILE A 548 -23.10 9.44 44.42
N ASP A 549 -22.70 10.70 44.57
CA ASP A 549 -21.54 11.16 45.37
C ASP A 549 -21.52 10.63 46.83
N SER A 550 -22.68 10.53 47.48
CA SER A 550 -22.82 9.96 48.83
C SER A 550 -22.49 8.45 48.91
N GLN A 551 -22.58 7.73 47.79
CA GLN A 551 -22.17 6.33 47.67
C GLN A 551 -20.71 6.18 47.25
N VAL A 552 -20.11 7.16 46.56
CA VAL A 552 -18.68 7.14 46.18
C VAL A 552 -17.78 7.03 47.41
N ALA A 553 -18.00 7.88 48.43
CA ALA A 553 -17.23 7.81 49.67
C ALA A 553 -17.40 6.47 50.41
N SER A 554 -18.62 5.91 50.38
CA SER A 554 -18.95 4.61 50.99
C SER A 554 -18.26 3.46 50.25
N LEU A 555 -18.25 3.49 48.91
CA LEU A 555 -17.57 2.52 48.05
C LEU A 555 -16.05 2.57 48.27
N ILE A 556 -15.44 3.75 48.28
CA ILE A 556 -14.01 3.93 48.57
C ILE A 556 -13.67 3.37 49.96
N GLN A 557 -14.46 3.67 50.98
CA GLN A 557 -14.22 3.21 52.35
C GLN A 557 -14.43 1.69 52.51
N ALA A 558 -15.31 1.07 51.71
CA ALA A 558 -15.47 -0.39 51.66
C ALA A 558 -14.33 -1.06 50.86
N MET A 559 -13.93 -0.51 49.72
CA MET A 559 -12.80 -1.00 48.91
C MET A 559 -11.46 -0.90 49.66
N ALA A 560 -11.28 0.11 50.51
CA ALA A 560 -10.12 0.27 51.38
C ALA A 560 -9.96 -0.84 52.45
N GLN A 561 -10.93 -1.73 52.62
CA GLN A 561 -10.80 -2.92 53.48
C GLN A 561 -10.16 -4.13 52.77
N PHE A 562 -9.94 -4.04 51.46
CA PHE A 562 -9.29 -5.08 50.66
C PHE A 562 -7.81 -4.74 50.44
N ALA A 563 -6.95 -5.76 50.43
CA ALA A 563 -5.54 -5.58 50.10
C ALA A 563 -5.38 -5.21 48.60
N PRO A 564 -4.50 -4.27 48.24
CA PRO A 564 -4.27 -3.91 46.85
C PRO A 564 -3.67 -5.09 46.06
N PRO A 565 -3.93 -5.21 44.75
CA PRO A 565 -3.32 -6.23 43.89
C PRO A 565 -1.79 -6.12 43.85
N ALA A 566 -1.12 -7.21 43.51
CA ALA A 566 0.32 -7.16 43.26
C ALA A 566 0.63 -6.27 42.04
N ALA A 567 1.73 -5.52 42.10
CA ALA A 567 2.13 -4.62 41.02
C ALA A 567 2.27 -5.39 39.68
N GLY A 568 1.58 -4.91 38.65
CA GLY A 568 1.50 -5.54 37.33
C GLY A 568 0.29 -6.46 37.10
N GLN A 569 -0.57 -6.72 38.08
CA GLN A 569 -1.83 -7.44 37.85
C GLN A 569 -2.94 -6.50 37.36
N ALA A 570 -3.32 -6.65 36.08
CA ALA A 570 -4.50 -5.99 35.50
C ALA A 570 -5.83 -6.72 35.77
N VAL A 571 -5.77 -7.95 36.31
CA VAL A 571 -6.95 -8.80 36.54
C VAL A 571 -6.92 -9.35 37.97
N LEU A 572 -8.01 -9.15 38.71
CA LEU A 572 -8.21 -9.72 40.05
C LEU A 572 -8.38 -11.24 39.99
N SER A 573 -7.81 -11.96 40.97
CA SER A 573 -8.09 -13.38 41.16
C SER A 573 -9.56 -13.62 41.60
N PRO A 574 -10.08 -14.86 41.47
CA PRO A 574 -11.50 -15.14 41.74
C PRO A 574 -11.98 -14.76 43.15
N GLU A 575 -11.24 -15.10 44.20
CA GLU A 575 -11.65 -14.84 45.59
C GLU A 575 -11.84 -13.33 45.93
N PRO A 576 -10.89 -12.42 45.65
CA PRO A 576 -11.11 -10.99 45.78
C PRO A 576 -12.27 -10.47 44.92
N ARG A 577 -12.40 -10.98 43.69
CA ARG A 577 -13.46 -10.56 42.75
C ARG A 577 -14.86 -10.92 43.27
N GLU A 578 -15.06 -12.15 43.72
CA GLU A 578 -16.32 -12.61 44.31
C GLU A 578 -16.66 -11.86 45.61
N SER A 579 -15.64 -11.48 46.39
CA SER A 579 -15.82 -10.70 47.63
C SER A 579 -16.16 -9.22 47.37
N LEU A 580 -15.66 -8.63 46.27
CA LEU A 580 -15.92 -7.25 45.88
C LEU A 580 -17.26 -7.09 45.13
N MET A 581 -17.71 -8.08 44.36
CA MET A 581 -18.91 -7.98 43.53
C MET A 581 -20.19 -7.56 44.30
N PRO A 582 -20.52 -8.08 45.49
CA PRO A 582 -21.68 -7.63 46.25
C PRO A 582 -21.57 -6.17 46.74
N VAL A 583 -20.37 -5.73 47.11
CA VAL A 583 -20.09 -4.36 47.56
C VAL A 583 -20.28 -3.37 46.41
N ILE A 584 -19.72 -3.70 45.24
CA ILE A 584 -19.91 -2.95 44.01
C ILE A 584 -21.40 -2.93 43.65
N ALA A 585 -22.04 -4.08 43.46
CA ALA A 585 -23.44 -4.18 43.04
C ALA A 585 -24.45 -3.52 44.00
N SER A 586 -24.13 -3.34 45.28
CA SER A 586 -24.97 -2.61 46.25
C SER A 586 -24.75 -1.09 46.25
N SER A 587 -23.65 -0.62 45.63
CA SER A 587 -23.25 0.78 45.53
C SER A 587 -23.77 1.45 44.25
N TRP A 588 -23.90 0.72 43.14
CA TRP A 588 -24.58 1.19 41.92
C TRP A 588 -26.10 1.01 42.05
N ARG A 589 -26.89 1.88 41.42
CA ARG A 589 -28.37 1.85 41.40
C ARG A 589 -28.98 2.15 40.04
#